data_AF-A0AAV8PP88-F1
#
_entry.id   AF-A0AAV8PP88-F1
#
_cell.length_a   1.000
_cell.length_b   1.000
_cell.length_c   1.000
_cell.angle_alpha   90.00
_cell.angle_beta   90.00
_cell.angle_gamma   90.00
#
_symmetry.space_group_name_H-M   'P 1'
#
loop_
_entity.id
_entity.type
_entity.pdbx_description
1 polymer ?
#
loop_
_entity_poly.entity_id
_entity_poly.type
_entity_poly.pdbx_seq_one_letter_code
_entity_poly.pdbx_strand_id
1 'polypeptide(L)'
;MDPSLGPPLPLPLLQLHLSDGCLVIPCPPYALIYVSGSTVDLLMLETLAFPHRTIPDFAVGCSILSECQPVGVVGFGRDAPSLPSQMGLKCFSSLLCRGLLFLGH
;
A
#
# COMPACT_ATOMS: atom_id res chain seq x y z
N MET A 1 31.38 18.53 13.75
CA MET A 1 31.10 18.09 12.37
C MET A 1 30.88 16.59 12.45
N ASP A 2 29.71 16.17 11.99
CA ASP A 2 29.03 14.94 12.36
C ASP A 2 29.69 13.65 11.78
N PRO A 3 29.94 12.60 12.59
CA PRO A 3 30.52 11.33 12.14
C PRO A 3 29.47 10.23 11.82
N SER A 4 28.26 10.58 11.36
CA SER A 4 27.19 9.61 11.10
C SER A 4 27.04 9.20 9.63
N LEU A 5 28.15 9.12 8.87
CA LEU A 5 28.14 8.41 7.58
C LEU A 5 28.63 6.98 7.82
N GLY A 6 27.72 6.14 8.32
CA GLY A 6 27.92 4.69 8.30
C GLY A 6 28.10 4.19 6.86
N PRO A 7 28.81 3.06 6.66
CA PRO A 7 29.02 2.49 5.33
C PRO A 7 27.68 2.25 4.61
N PRO A 8 27.61 2.35 3.27
CA PRO A 8 26.40 2.00 2.54
C PRO A 8 26.07 0.57 2.88
N LEU A 9 24.90 0.39 3.52
CA LEU A 9 24.45 -0.93 3.93
C LEU A 9 24.43 -1.83 2.69
N PRO A 10 25.09 -2.99 2.72
CA PRO A 10 24.90 -3.97 1.66
C PRO A 10 23.40 -4.30 1.66
N LEU A 11 22.82 -4.43 0.49
CA LEU A 11 21.48 -5.00 0.31
C LEU A 11 21.60 -6.51 0.54
N PRO A 12 21.20 -7.04 1.71
CA PRO A 12 20.50 -8.30 1.70
C PRO A 12 19.19 -8.19 2.48
N LEU A 13 18.27 -9.07 2.10
CA LEU A 13 16.95 -9.31 2.69
C LEU A 13 15.76 -8.61 2.04
N LEU A 14 15.70 -8.68 0.70
CA LEU A 14 14.42 -8.94 0.02
C LEU A 14 14.16 -10.46 0.01
N GLN A 15 14.14 -11.10 1.19
CA GLN A 15 13.58 -12.45 1.33
C GLN A 15 12.14 -12.31 1.81
N LEU A 16 11.26 -11.84 0.92
CA LEU A 16 9.85 -12.16 1.05
C LEU A 16 9.76 -13.67 0.88
N HIS A 17 9.50 -14.38 1.98
CA HIS A 17 9.28 -15.81 1.99
C HIS A 17 8.02 -16.12 1.17
N LEU A 18 8.18 -16.29 -0.15
CA LEU A 18 7.14 -16.83 -0.99
C LEU A 18 7.29 -18.36 -1.00
N SER A 19 6.56 -19.00 -0.09
CA SER A 19 6.30 -20.42 -0.20
C SER A 19 5.41 -20.68 -1.42
N ASP A 20 5.69 -21.81 -2.10
CA ASP A 20 5.00 -22.37 -3.26
C ASP A 20 5.38 -21.82 -4.65
N GLY A 21 6.55 -22.23 -5.15
CA GLY A 21 6.77 -22.71 -6.54
C GLY A 21 6.46 -21.79 -7.74
N CYS A 22 6.01 -20.55 -7.55
CA CYS A 22 5.65 -19.63 -8.62
C CYS A 22 6.86 -18.79 -9.07
N LEU A 23 7.02 -18.57 -10.38
CA LEU A 23 8.01 -17.65 -10.92
C LEU A 23 7.62 -16.22 -10.57
N VAL A 24 8.09 -15.71 -9.44
CA VAL A 24 7.83 -14.33 -9.01
C VAL A 24 8.69 -13.40 -9.85
N ILE A 25 8.08 -12.75 -10.84
CA ILE A 25 8.62 -11.51 -11.33
C ILE A 25 8.45 -10.51 -10.18
N PRO A 26 9.54 -10.02 -9.56
CA PRO A 26 9.42 -9.05 -8.48
C PRO A 26 8.69 -7.83 -9.03
N CYS A 27 7.56 -7.49 -8.42
CA CYS A 27 6.80 -6.34 -8.86
C CYS A 27 7.62 -5.07 -8.61
N PRO A 28 7.58 -4.10 -9.53
CA PRO A 28 8.40 -2.90 -9.43
C PRO A 28 8.07 -2.15 -8.14
N PRO A 29 9.10 -1.73 -7.36
CA PRO A 29 8.88 -0.88 -6.21
C PRO A 29 8.39 0.49 -6.67
N TYR A 30 7.55 1.13 -5.86
CA TYR A 30 7.06 2.48 -6.10
C TYR A 30 7.08 3.28 -4.79
N ALA A 31 7.13 4.61 -4.92
CA ALA A 31 7.11 5.50 -3.77
C ALA A 31 5.86 6.39 -3.82
N LEU A 32 5.17 6.54 -2.69
CA LEU A 32 4.11 7.52 -2.53
C LEU A 32 4.54 8.59 -1.55
N ILE A 33 4.38 9.84 -1.95
CA ILE A 33 4.62 11.00 -1.09
C ILE A 33 3.27 11.70 -0.90
N TYR A 34 2.91 11.95 0.36
CA TYR A 34 1.73 12.71 0.73
C TYR A 34 2.10 13.78 1.75
N VAL A 35 1.13 14.61 2.12
CA VAL A 35 1.39 15.87 2.85
C VAL A 35 2.18 15.68 4.15
N SER A 36 1.98 14.57 4.85
CA SER A 36 2.53 14.34 6.19
C SER A 36 3.55 13.19 6.24
N GLY A 37 3.94 12.61 5.11
CA GLY A 37 4.79 11.42 5.11
C GLY A 37 5.05 10.81 3.73
N SER A 38 5.74 9.69 3.73
CA SER A 38 6.08 8.96 2.51
C SER A 38 6.17 7.46 2.75
N THR A 39 6.05 6.70 1.66
CA THR A 39 6.01 5.24 1.67
C THR A 39 6.83 4.75 0.50
N VAL A 40 7.52 3.63 0.69
CA VAL A 40 8.08 2.84 -0.40
C VAL A 40 7.42 1.47 -0.32
N ASP A 41 6.83 1.06 -1.42
CA ASP A 41 5.96 -0.09 -1.51
C ASP A 41 6.40 -1.04 -2.62
N LEU A 42 6.10 -2.32 -2.45
CA LEU A 42 6.11 -3.31 -3.52
C LEU A 42 4.68 -3.58 -3.96
N LEU A 43 4.43 -3.54 -5.27
CA LEU A 43 3.13 -3.92 -5.81
C LEU A 43 2.90 -5.43 -5.64
N MET A 44 1.72 -5.86 -5.26
CA MET A 44 1.35 -7.27 -5.14
C MET A 44 -0.11 -7.47 -5.59
N LEU A 45 -0.45 -8.69 -5.98
CA LEU A 45 -1.84 -9.07 -6.26
C LEU A 45 -2.35 -9.91 -5.11
N GLU A 46 -3.48 -9.50 -4.55
CA GLU A 46 -4.11 -10.15 -3.40
C GLU A 46 -5.61 -10.36 -3.69
N THR A 47 -6.28 -11.18 -2.90
CA THR A 47 -7.74 -11.34 -2.98
C THR A 47 -8.42 -10.49 -1.91
N LEU A 48 -9.18 -9.48 -2.33
CA LEU A 48 -9.89 -8.59 -1.42
C LEU A 48 -11.32 -9.09 -1.15
N ALA A 49 -11.58 -9.50 0.09
CA ALA A 49 -12.88 -9.99 0.52
C ALA A 49 -13.72 -8.88 1.19
N PHE A 50 -14.85 -8.53 0.59
CA PHE A 50 -15.91 -7.74 1.21
C PHE A 50 -17.05 -8.67 1.69
N PRO A 51 -17.89 -8.21 2.63
CA PRO A 51 -18.99 -9.03 3.15
C PRO A 51 -19.93 -9.64 2.09
N HIS A 52 -20.04 -9.04 0.91
CA HIS A 52 -20.94 -9.48 -0.16
C HIS A 52 -20.24 -9.78 -1.49
N ARG A 53 -18.91 -9.64 -1.56
CA ARG A 53 -18.17 -9.73 -2.83
C ARG A 53 -16.69 -9.96 -2.60
N THR A 54 -16.09 -10.83 -3.39
CA THR A 54 -14.65 -11.10 -3.36
C THR A 54 -14.06 -10.66 -4.69
N ILE A 55 -12.95 -9.92 -4.64
CA ILE A 55 -12.26 -9.39 -5.81
C ILE A 55 -10.88 -10.04 -5.85
N PRO A 56 -10.66 -11.05 -6.71
CA PRO A 56 -9.33 -11.63 -6.92
C PRO A 56 -8.44 -10.65 -7.69
N ASP A 57 -7.14 -10.92 -7.70
CA ASP A 57 -6.14 -10.16 -8.45
C ASP A 57 -6.19 -8.65 -8.17
N PHE A 58 -6.51 -8.28 -6.93
CA PHE A 58 -6.57 -6.91 -6.47
C PHE A 58 -5.15 -6.42 -6.18
N ALA A 59 -4.68 -5.45 -6.97
CA ALA A 59 -3.40 -4.81 -6.82
C ALA A 59 -3.35 -3.96 -5.54
N VAL A 60 -2.44 -4.34 -4.64
CA VAL A 60 -2.14 -3.66 -3.38
C VAL A 60 -0.67 -3.28 -3.30
N GLY A 61 -0.37 -2.27 -2.47
CA GLY A 61 0.99 -1.95 -2.06
C GLY A 61 1.33 -2.61 -0.73
N CYS A 62 2.45 -3.32 -0.68
CA CYS A 62 3.06 -3.73 0.58
C CYS A 62 4.18 -2.74 0.95
N SER A 63 3.97 -1.96 2.00
CA SER A 63 4.96 -1.00 2.47
C SER A 63 6.16 -1.70 3.06
N ILE A 64 7.33 -1.47 2.45
CA ILE A 64 8.62 -1.93 2.95
C ILE A 64 9.31 -0.87 3.81
N LEU A 65 9.04 0.41 3.52
CA LEU A 65 9.50 1.56 4.27
C LEU A 65 8.37 2.56 4.39
N SER A 66 8.28 3.15 5.57
CA SER A 66 7.11 3.92 6.00
C SER A 66 7.55 5.05 6.92
N GLU A 67 7.26 6.28 6.54
CA GLU A 67 7.50 7.45 7.37
C GLU A 67 6.18 8.17 7.62
N CYS A 68 5.83 8.33 8.91
CA CYS A 68 4.62 9.02 9.34
C CYS A 68 3.35 8.47 8.65
N GLN A 69 3.23 7.15 8.56
CA GLN A 69 2.16 6.49 7.82
C GLN A 69 1.01 6.07 8.75
N PRO A 70 -0.25 6.36 8.37
CA PRO A 70 -1.40 5.67 8.94
C PRO A 70 -1.33 4.17 8.61
N VAL A 71 -2.14 3.35 9.26
CA VAL A 71 -2.18 1.88 9.11
C VAL A 71 -2.32 1.41 7.65
N GLY A 72 -2.78 2.28 6.73
CA GLY A 72 -2.76 2.06 5.29
C GLY A 72 -3.28 3.26 4.51
N VAL A 73 -3.13 3.24 3.18
CA VAL A 73 -3.62 4.27 2.25
C VAL A 73 -4.43 3.60 1.15
N VAL A 74 -5.52 4.26 0.71
CA VAL A 74 -6.33 3.79 -0.42
C VAL A 74 -6.56 4.93 -1.42
N GLY A 75 -6.32 4.63 -2.70
CA GLY A 75 -6.41 5.60 -3.78
C GLY A 75 -7.77 5.60 -4.47
N PHE A 76 -8.41 6.77 -4.56
CA PHE A 76 -9.66 7.01 -5.27
C PHE A 76 -9.46 7.72 -6.64
N GLY A 77 -8.30 7.48 -7.26
CA GLY A 77 -7.95 8.04 -8.57
C GLY A 77 -8.74 7.42 -9.74
N ARG A 78 -8.25 7.66 -10.96
CA ARG A 78 -8.84 7.10 -12.20
C ARG A 78 -7.97 6.03 -12.87
N ASP A 79 -6.76 5.83 -12.35
CA ASP A 79 -5.82 4.88 -12.92
C ASP A 79 -6.22 3.43 -12.62
N ALA A 80 -5.63 2.48 -13.37
CA ALA A 80 -5.90 1.06 -13.21
C ALA A 80 -5.78 0.53 -11.76
N PRO A 81 -4.72 0.86 -10.98
CA PRO A 81 -4.59 0.40 -9.60
C PRO A 81 -5.46 1.17 -8.58
N SER A 82 -6.29 2.12 -9.01
CA SER A 82 -7.19 2.82 -8.08
C SER A 82 -8.33 1.90 -7.60
N LEU A 83 -8.78 2.08 -6.35
CA LEU A 83 -9.85 1.29 -5.76
C LEU A 83 -11.11 1.25 -6.65
N PRO A 84 -11.62 2.38 -7.20
CA PRO A 84 -12.81 2.35 -8.05
C PRO A 84 -12.60 1.55 -9.34
N SER A 85 -11.45 1.69 -9.99
CA SER A 85 -11.14 0.98 -11.24
C SER A 85 -11.04 -0.53 -11.02
N GLN A 86 -10.34 -0.96 -9.98
CA GLN A 86 -10.18 -2.38 -9.63
C GLN A 86 -11.51 -3.03 -9.20
N MET A 87 -12.44 -2.23 -8.66
CA MET A 87 -13.79 -2.68 -8.33
C MET A 87 -14.76 -2.66 -9.52
N GLY A 88 -14.34 -2.19 -10.70
CA GLY A 88 -15.21 -2.03 -11.87
C GLY A 88 -16.30 -0.96 -11.70
N LEU A 89 -16.09 0.02 -10.82
CA LEU A 89 -17.05 1.09 -10.57
C LEU A 89 -16.94 2.17 -11.64
N LYS A 90 -18.04 2.43 -12.37
CA LYS A 90 -18.11 3.57 -13.30
C LYS A 90 -18.25 4.91 -12.60
N CYS A 91 -18.96 4.91 -11.46
CA CYS A 91 -19.16 6.06 -10.58
C CYS A 91 -19.15 5.59 -9.13
N PHE A 92 -18.63 6.41 -8.22
CA PHE A 92 -18.74 6.19 -6.78
C PHE A 92 -18.95 7.55 -6.08
N SER A 93 -19.49 7.50 -4.87
CA SER A 93 -19.64 8.68 -4.02
C SER A 93 -19.05 8.37 -2.65
N SER A 94 -18.28 9.29 -2.09
CA SER A 94 -17.69 9.19 -0.76
C SER A 94 -18.30 10.24 0.15
N LEU A 95 -19.03 9.81 1.17
CA LEU A 95 -19.48 10.68 2.25
C LEU A 95 -18.45 10.64 3.38
N LEU A 96 -17.84 11.79 3.68
CA LEU A 96 -16.95 11.93 4.83
C LEU A 96 -17.77 12.38 6.04
N CYS A 97 -17.89 11.52 7.05
CA CYS A 97 -18.43 11.93 8.33
C CYS A 97 -17.40 12.78 9.07
N ARG A 98 -17.76 14.03 9.41
CA ARG A 98 -17.04 14.77 10.46
C ARG A 98 -17.45 14.19 11.82
N GLY A 99 -16.75 13.15 12.25
CA GLY A 99 -16.89 12.62 13.60
C GLY A 99 -16.13 13.51 14.59
N LEU A 100 -16.84 14.05 15.59
CA LEU A 100 -16.21 14.49 16.83
C LEU A 100 -15.59 13.23 17.45
N LEU A 101 -14.26 13.19 17.60
CA LEU A 101 -13.60 12.14 18.35
C LEU A 101 -14.10 12.21 19.80
N PHE A 102 -15.11 11.40 20.14
CA PHE A 102 -15.29 11.00 21.52
C PHE A 102 -14.08 10.14 21.85
N LEU A 103 -13.12 10.75 22.55
CA LEU A 103 -12.04 10.03 23.21
C LEU A 103 -12.71 9.02 24.16
N GLY A 104 -12.73 7.75 23.75
CA GLY A 104 -13.15 6.65 24.61
C GLY A 104 -12.15 6.51 25.75
N HIS A 105 -12.69 6.56 26.97
CA HIS A 105 -12.03 6.48 28.26
C HIS A 105 -11.31 5.14 28.49
#